data_AF-A0A0S7BJB7-F1
#
_entry.id   AF-A0A0S7BJB7-F1
#
_cell.length_a   1.000
_cell.length_b   1.000
_cell.length_c   1.000
_cell.angle_alpha   90.00
_cell.angle_beta   90.00
_cell.angle_gamma   90.00
#
_symmetry.space_group_name_H-M   'P 1'
#
loop_
_entity.id
_entity.type
_entity.pdbx_description
1 polymer ?
#
loop_
_entity_poly.entity_id
_entity_poly.type
_entity_poly.pdbx_seq_one_letter_code
_entity_poly.pdbx_strand_id
1 'polypeptide(L)'
;MARILQGCVTFTNGVPAQNVEVRVFDQDAAGNPDDDLTLTVGLSDSQGNFEVTYDPGRFRDAITFTRSEPRNPPLDWTLVRREHRRTDWLDIFSPYLKFSYSFQGKQKEFRTALNWFTPAYTLPQVFTDRPFSPTRHGYHFVNQFKGVPVPFSIPEIPGLVRLSGTYGLCGGMSSSVYDHYLFGQEIPQRNTIPRTGSVLQRYLYRRQMDTFGTLGEYVLKFIAWMKLPDETEAGLSSLTWHEYQQFRERLESNLGSVLGIIYEKGTQLNRLFLNHQVLGYGLDQLDEDRSAIRIYDPNFPDRDDVTIRLERRRVGESNGQPVYGLACEEDLGDRKIREIHGFFLMPYIPIRPPQRLA
;
A
#
# COMPACT_ATOMS: atom_id res chain seq x y z
N MET A 1 36.74 7.00 -11.65
CA MET A 1 36.50 8.21 -12.49
C MET A 1 35.13 8.71 -12.09
N ALA A 2 35.04 9.97 -11.63
CA ALA A 2 33.77 10.52 -11.15
C ALA A 2 32.67 10.43 -12.23
N ARG A 3 31.49 10.02 -11.79
CA ARG A 3 30.26 9.94 -12.57
C ARG A 3 29.22 10.85 -11.94
N ILE A 4 28.40 11.47 -12.78
CA ILE A 4 27.25 12.28 -12.38
C ILE A 4 26.00 11.47 -12.69
N LEU A 5 25.10 11.38 -11.71
CA LEU A 5 23.77 10.81 -11.87
C LEU A 5 22.76 11.92 -11.58
N GLN A 6 21.90 12.19 -12.57
CA GLN A 6 20.77 13.10 -12.44
C GLN A 6 19.49 12.28 -12.49
N GLY A 7 18.50 12.67 -11.68
CA GLY A 7 17.21 11.99 -11.65
C GLY A 7 16.11 12.80 -10.99
N CYS A 8 14.93 12.21 -10.92
CA CYS A 8 13.76 12.77 -10.25
C CYS A 8 13.21 11.75 -9.26
N VAL A 9 12.86 12.19 -8.05
CA VAL A 9 12.24 11.38 -7.02
C VAL A 9 10.84 11.92 -6.67
N THR A 10 9.86 11.03 -6.65
CA THR A 10 8.46 11.34 -6.36
C THR A 10 7.94 10.41 -5.27
N PHE A 11 6.87 10.79 -4.58
CA PHE A 11 6.06 9.88 -3.77
C PHE A 11 5.18 9.00 -4.67
N THR A 12 4.58 7.93 -4.13
CA THR A 12 3.75 6.97 -4.89
C THR A 12 2.58 7.63 -5.63
N ASN A 13 2.06 8.75 -5.12
CA ASN A 13 1.00 9.52 -5.78
C ASN A 13 1.50 10.53 -6.82
N GLY A 14 2.79 10.50 -7.15
CA GLY A 14 3.42 11.36 -8.16
C GLY A 14 3.76 12.76 -7.68
N VAL A 15 3.59 13.07 -6.39
CA VAL A 15 4.03 14.35 -5.81
C VAL A 15 5.57 14.38 -5.76
N PRO A 16 6.22 15.45 -6.25
CA PRO A 16 7.66 15.61 -6.10
C PRO A 16 8.13 15.50 -4.65
N ALA A 17 9.17 14.70 -4.41
CA ALA A 17 9.74 14.58 -3.08
C ALA A 17 10.93 15.54 -2.93
N GLN A 18 10.70 16.64 -2.20
CA GLN A 18 11.70 17.68 -1.94
C GLN A 18 12.58 17.33 -0.71
N ASN A 19 13.82 17.83 -0.70
CA ASN A 19 14.78 17.68 0.41
C ASN A 19 15.10 16.21 0.75
N VAL A 20 15.12 15.36 -0.28
CA VAL A 20 15.55 13.97 -0.18
C VAL A 20 17.05 13.92 -0.43
N GLU A 21 17.80 13.44 0.56
CA GLU A 21 19.22 13.17 0.42
C GLU A 21 19.43 11.89 -0.41
N VAL A 22 20.29 11.95 -1.42
CA VAL A 22 20.57 10.84 -2.33
C VAL A 22 22.06 10.49 -2.31
N ARG A 23 22.34 9.21 -2.09
CA ARG A 23 23.69 8.63 -2.10
C ARG A 23 23.73 7.37 -2.95
N VAL A 24 24.91 7.05 -3.48
CA VAL A 24 25.18 5.85 -4.26
C VAL A 24 26.04 4.90 -3.44
N PHE A 25 25.59 3.67 -3.28
CA PHE A 25 26.30 2.61 -2.56
C PHE A 25 26.55 1.42 -3.48
N ASP A 26 27.53 0.60 -3.14
CA ASP A 26 27.65 -0.77 -3.65
C ASP A 26 27.18 -1.76 -2.58
N GLN A 27 26.47 -2.80 -3.00
CA GLN A 27 25.99 -3.82 -2.08
C GLN A 27 27.03 -4.93 -1.92
N ASP A 28 27.47 -5.15 -0.69
CA ASP A 28 28.43 -6.20 -0.36
C ASP A 28 27.77 -7.52 0.04
N ALA A 29 28.60 -8.56 0.11
CA ALA A 29 28.20 -9.86 0.64
C ALA A 29 27.70 -9.74 2.09
N ALA A 30 26.69 -10.55 2.43
CA ALA A 30 26.06 -10.51 3.74
C ALA A 30 27.09 -10.63 4.88
N GLY A 31 27.14 -9.61 5.76
CA GLY A 31 28.07 -9.52 6.87
C GLY A 31 29.15 -8.44 6.71
N ASN A 32 29.32 -7.90 5.51
CA ASN A 32 30.19 -6.75 5.23
C ASN A 32 29.36 -5.44 5.13
N PRO A 33 29.93 -4.29 5.48
CA PRO A 33 29.29 -3.00 5.31
C PRO A 33 29.34 -2.54 3.85
N ASP A 34 28.20 -2.15 3.30
CA ASP A 34 28.10 -1.55 1.95
C ASP A 34 29.05 -0.35 1.76
N ASP A 35 29.73 -0.31 0.61
CA ASP A 35 30.63 0.79 0.24
C ASP A 35 29.90 2.06 -0.21
N ASP A 36 30.21 3.21 0.41
CA ASP A 36 29.71 4.53 -0.02
C ASP A 36 30.52 5.06 -1.22
N LEU A 37 29.93 4.96 -2.41
CA LEU A 37 30.53 5.43 -3.65
C LEU A 37 30.41 6.96 -3.82
N THR A 38 29.67 7.63 -2.96
CA THR A 38 29.32 9.06 -3.10
C THR A 38 30.53 9.97 -2.94
N LEU A 39 30.70 10.89 -3.89
CA LEU A 39 31.66 12.00 -3.83
C LEU A 39 30.98 13.29 -3.36
N THR A 40 29.84 13.60 -3.97
CA THR A 40 29.01 14.76 -3.63
C THR A 40 27.58 14.26 -3.46
N VAL A 41 27.05 14.44 -2.25
CA VAL A 41 25.68 14.07 -1.88
C VAL A 41 24.67 14.85 -2.71
N GLY A 42 23.66 14.16 -3.23
CA GLY A 42 22.55 14.81 -3.93
C GLY A 42 21.45 15.24 -2.95
N LEU A 43 20.79 16.36 -3.25
CA LEU A 43 19.61 16.82 -2.53
C LEU A 43 18.53 17.18 -3.56
N SER A 44 17.33 16.64 -3.40
CA SER A 44 16.25 16.91 -4.34
C SER A 44 15.63 18.30 -4.14
N ASP A 45 15.35 18.99 -5.24
CA ASP A 45 14.70 20.29 -5.28
C ASP A 45 13.16 20.19 -5.11
N SER A 46 12.43 21.31 -5.23
CA SER A 46 10.97 21.35 -5.12
C SER A 46 10.23 20.59 -6.23
N GLN A 47 10.91 20.24 -7.32
CA GLN A 47 10.42 19.41 -8.41
C GLN A 47 10.90 17.95 -8.28
N GLY A 48 11.58 17.61 -7.18
CA GLY A 48 12.09 16.28 -6.91
C GLY A 48 13.35 15.95 -7.72
N ASN A 49 13.90 16.90 -8.48
CA ASN A 49 15.09 16.67 -9.26
C ASN A 49 16.32 16.69 -8.35
N PHE A 50 17.26 15.77 -8.56
CA PHE A 50 18.51 15.69 -7.83
C PHE A 50 19.68 15.43 -8.78
N GLU A 51 20.87 15.79 -8.32
CA GLU A 51 22.15 15.44 -8.93
C GLU A 51 23.08 14.90 -7.85
N VAL A 52 23.66 13.72 -8.06
CA VAL A 52 24.64 13.10 -7.17
C VAL A 52 25.90 12.75 -7.96
N THR A 53 27.07 13.01 -7.37
CA THR A 53 28.35 12.63 -7.97
C THR A 53 28.92 11.45 -7.19
N TYR A 54 29.39 10.41 -7.89
CA TYR A 54 29.91 9.18 -7.27
C TYR A 54 31.11 8.62 -8.05
N ASP A 55 31.93 7.78 -7.43
CA ASP A 55 33.04 7.07 -8.09
C ASP A 55 32.80 5.55 -8.09
N PRO A 56 32.45 4.96 -9.26
CA PRO A 56 32.33 3.51 -9.39
C PRO A 56 33.63 2.75 -9.15
N GLY A 57 34.76 3.41 -8.89
CA GLY A 57 36.00 2.74 -8.48
C GLY A 57 36.08 2.45 -6.98
N ARG A 58 35.17 3.02 -6.17
CA ARG A 58 35.21 2.94 -4.70
C ARG A 58 34.67 1.63 -4.12
N PHE A 59 33.94 0.83 -4.90
CA PHE A 59 33.39 -0.46 -4.42
C PHE A 59 34.48 -1.49 -4.14
N ARG A 60 35.70 -1.29 -4.64
CA ARG A 60 36.70 -2.35 -4.67
C ARG A 60 37.25 -2.60 -3.28
N ASP A 61 36.76 -3.66 -2.68
CA ASP A 61 37.27 -4.15 -1.42
C ASP A 61 38.70 -4.70 -1.57
N ALA A 62 39.43 -4.72 -0.46
CA ALA A 62 40.81 -5.21 -0.46
C ALA A 62 40.99 -6.32 0.58
N ILE A 63 40.95 -7.57 0.12
CA ILE A 63 41.21 -8.73 0.97
C ILE A 63 42.65 -8.71 1.45
N THR A 64 42.79 -8.94 2.75
CA THR A 64 44.06 -9.19 3.39
C THR A 64 44.24 -10.69 3.60
N PHE A 65 45.31 -11.27 3.06
CA PHE A 65 45.60 -12.70 3.19
C PHE A 65 47.05 -12.90 3.65
N THR A 66 47.26 -13.90 4.51
CA THR A 66 48.60 -14.25 4.97
C THR A 66 49.16 -15.37 4.11
N ARG A 67 50.36 -15.19 3.57
CA ARG A 67 51.11 -16.25 2.88
C ARG A 67 52.41 -16.53 3.62
N SER A 68 52.75 -17.82 3.76
CA SER A 68 54.08 -18.22 4.18
C SER A 68 55.02 -18.15 2.98
N GLU A 69 56.02 -17.29 3.05
CA GLU A 69 56.99 -17.08 1.97
C GLU A 69 58.42 -16.95 2.51
N PRO A 70 59.44 -17.25 1.68
CA PRO A 70 60.83 -17.18 2.13
C PRO A 70 61.24 -15.74 2.42
N ARG A 71 61.99 -15.53 3.51
CA ARG A 71 62.34 -14.19 4.00
C ARG A 71 63.11 -13.36 2.97
N ASN A 72 64.10 -13.92 2.28
CA ASN A 72 64.91 -13.21 1.28
C ASN A 72 65.63 -14.15 0.30
N PRO A 73 64.91 -14.79 -0.64
CA PRO A 73 65.53 -15.68 -1.63
C PRO A 73 66.42 -14.90 -2.62
N PRO A 74 67.57 -15.47 -3.07
CA PRO A 74 68.02 -16.85 -2.85
C PRO A 74 68.85 -17.07 -1.57
N LEU A 75 69.11 -16.03 -0.78
CA LEU A 75 70.06 -16.05 0.36
C LEU A 75 69.45 -16.60 1.66
N ASP A 76 68.15 -16.40 1.86
CA ASP A 76 67.42 -16.80 3.08
C ASP A 76 66.05 -17.39 2.72
N TRP A 77 65.94 -18.71 2.93
CA TRP A 77 64.74 -19.48 2.62
C TRP A 77 63.81 -19.69 3.82
N THR A 78 64.10 -19.07 4.96
CA THR A 78 63.27 -19.23 6.18
C THR A 78 61.87 -18.70 5.93
N LEU A 79 60.85 -19.55 6.08
CA LEU A 79 59.45 -19.17 5.84
C LEU A 79 58.97 -18.20 6.92
N VAL A 80 58.53 -17.02 6.49
CA VAL A 80 57.86 -16.03 7.33
C VAL A 80 56.43 -15.86 6.85
N ARG A 81 55.50 -15.68 7.78
CA ARG A 81 54.15 -15.24 7.45
C ARG A 81 54.20 -13.77 7.10
N ARG A 82 53.81 -13.43 5.88
CA ARG A 82 53.63 -12.06 5.44
C ARG A 82 52.18 -11.84 5.04
N GLU A 83 51.71 -10.66 5.42
CA GLU A 83 50.38 -10.18 5.10
C GLU A 83 50.43 -9.47 3.76
N HIS A 84 49.58 -9.91 2.84
CA HIS A 84 49.45 -9.35 1.51
C HIS A 84 48.04 -8.78 1.36
N ARG A 85 47.93 -7.63 0.70
CA ARG A 85 46.65 -7.01 0.37
C ARG A 85 46.44 -7.12 -1.14
N ARG A 86 45.31 -7.68 -1.56
CA ARG A 86 44.89 -7.71 -2.97
C ARG A 86 43.47 -7.19 -3.09
N THR A 87 43.13 -6.64 -4.24
CA THR A 87 41.73 -6.36 -4.59
C THR A 87 40.92 -7.65 -4.49
N ASP A 88 39.74 -7.59 -3.89
CA ASP A 88 38.79 -8.68 -3.98
C ASP A 88 38.25 -8.78 -5.41
N TRP A 89 38.44 -9.93 -6.03
CA TRP A 89 37.93 -10.18 -7.38
C TRP A 89 36.54 -10.82 -7.36
N LEU A 90 36.07 -11.24 -6.18
CA LEU A 90 34.74 -11.79 -5.95
C LEU A 90 33.71 -10.73 -5.58
N ASP A 91 34.17 -9.51 -5.37
CA ASP A 91 33.36 -8.36 -5.09
C ASP A 91 32.65 -7.90 -6.39
N ILE A 92 31.33 -8.07 -6.38
CA ILE A 92 30.46 -7.89 -7.53
C ILE A 92 29.85 -6.50 -7.43
N PHE A 93 30.27 -5.61 -8.33
CA PHE A 93 29.68 -4.28 -8.46
C PHE A 93 28.15 -4.34 -8.61
N SER A 94 27.46 -4.01 -7.52
CA SER A 94 26.01 -4.10 -7.33
C SER A 94 25.48 -2.76 -6.81
N PRO A 95 25.48 -1.70 -7.65
CA PRO A 95 25.20 -0.36 -7.16
C PRO A 95 23.71 -0.15 -6.89
N TYR A 96 23.42 0.59 -5.83
CA TYR A 96 22.07 1.01 -5.47
C TYR A 96 22.05 2.47 -4.98
N LEU A 97 20.87 3.07 -5.04
CA LEU A 97 20.62 4.38 -4.45
C LEU A 97 20.01 4.25 -3.07
N LYS A 98 20.54 5.03 -2.13
CA LYS A 98 19.93 5.26 -0.83
C LYS A 98 19.34 6.66 -0.77
N PHE A 99 18.03 6.74 -0.55
CA PHE A 99 17.28 7.95 -0.31
C PHE A 99 17.05 8.11 1.20
N SER A 100 17.40 9.25 1.76
CA SER A 100 17.16 9.58 3.18
C SER A 100 16.34 10.87 3.28
N TYR A 101 15.23 10.84 4.02
CA TYR A 101 14.27 11.93 4.05
C TYR A 101 13.45 11.94 5.35
N SER A 102 12.89 13.10 5.68
CA SER A 102 11.90 13.21 6.75
C SER A 102 10.49 13.01 6.19
N PHE A 103 9.73 12.10 6.77
CA PHE A 103 8.33 11.88 6.45
C PHE A 103 7.52 11.88 7.74
N GLN A 104 6.57 12.81 7.85
CA GLN A 104 5.73 12.99 9.05
C GLN A 104 6.55 13.10 10.35
N GLY A 105 7.66 13.84 10.29
CA GLY A 105 8.56 14.06 11.43
C GLY A 105 9.46 12.88 11.80
N LYS A 106 9.37 11.75 11.08
CA LYS A 106 10.25 10.58 11.26
C LYS A 106 11.29 10.53 10.14
N GLN A 107 12.51 10.12 10.48
CA GLN A 107 13.53 9.82 9.47
C GLN A 107 13.19 8.48 8.79
N LYS A 108 13.30 8.46 7.47
CA LYS A 108 13.06 7.28 6.62
C LYS A 108 14.24 7.10 5.68
N GLU A 109 14.56 5.84 5.42
CA GLU A 109 15.46 5.43 4.35
C GLU A 109 14.71 4.58 3.33
N PHE A 110 15.06 4.73 2.05
CA PHE A 110 14.58 3.88 0.98
C PHE A 110 15.75 3.51 0.07
N ARG A 111 15.84 2.23 -0.33
CA ARG A 111 16.90 1.70 -1.18
C ARG A 111 16.31 1.15 -2.46
N THR A 112 16.94 1.40 -3.59
CA THR A 112 16.52 0.84 -4.88
C THR A 112 17.70 0.67 -5.82
N ALA A 113 17.61 -0.30 -6.72
CA ALA A 113 18.64 -0.53 -7.72
C ALA A 113 18.80 0.68 -8.63
N LEU A 114 20.03 0.92 -9.08
CA LEU A 114 20.32 2.01 -10.00
C LEU A 114 19.65 1.77 -11.36
N ASN A 115 18.78 2.69 -11.79
CA ASN A 115 18.11 2.59 -13.09
C ASN A 115 18.88 3.37 -14.16
N TRP A 116 19.55 2.63 -15.05
CA TRP A 116 20.40 3.21 -16.11
C TRP A 116 19.62 3.81 -17.27
N PHE A 117 18.34 3.49 -17.44
CA PHE A 117 17.55 3.88 -18.60
C PHE A 117 16.55 5.01 -18.29
N THR A 118 16.06 5.07 -17.05
CA THR A 118 15.10 6.10 -16.64
C THR A 118 15.37 6.48 -15.18
N PRO A 119 15.96 7.66 -14.92
CA PRO A 119 16.31 8.05 -13.56
C PRO A 119 15.10 8.64 -12.82
N ALA A 120 13.96 7.95 -12.89
CA ALA A 120 12.75 8.29 -12.17
C ALA A 120 12.57 7.28 -11.03
N TYR A 121 12.47 7.78 -9.81
CA TYR A 121 12.40 6.99 -8.60
C TYR A 121 11.14 7.34 -7.81
N THR A 122 10.57 6.34 -7.15
CA THR A 122 9.32 6.48 -6.40
C THR A 122 9.52 6.00 -4.97
N LEU A 123 9.32 6.91 -4.01
CA LEU A 123 9.25 6.60 -2.59
C LEU A 123 7.92 5.90 -2.28
N PRO A 124 7.92 4.91 -1.36
CA PRO A 124 6.75 4.07 -1.13
C PRO A 124 5.57 4.80 -0.47
N GLN A 125 5.81 5.95 0.16
CA GLN A 125 4.76 6.70 0.86
C GLN A 125 3.91 7.56 -0.07
N VAL A 126 2.73 7.94 0.40
CA VAL A 126 1.88 8.97 -0.19
C VAL A 126 2.08 10.28 0.56
N PHE A 127 2.35 11.35 -0.18
CA PHE A 127 2.40 12.69 0.39
C PHE A 127 1.16 13.49 -0.01
N THR A 128 0.46 14.03 0.99
CA THR A 128 -0.64 14.97 0.81
C THR A 128 -0.44 16.16 1.74
N ASP A 129 -0.94 17.33 1.34
CA ASP A 129 -0.87 18.55 2.13
C ASP A 129 -1.81 18.52 3.34
N ARG A 130 -2.88 17.73 3.25
CA ARG A 130 -3.92 17.60 4.28
C ARG A 130 -4.36 16.14 4.41
N PRO A 131 -4.81 15.72 5.60
CA PRO A 131 -5.40 14.41 5.78
C PRO A 131 -6.71 14.26 5.00
N PHE A 132 -7.01 13.03 4.61
CA PHE A 132 -8.32 12.68 4.06
C PHE A 132 -9.43 12.94 5.07
N SER A 133 -10.60 13.34 4.57
CA SER A 133 -11.84 13.52 5.33
C SER A 133 -13.02 13.30 4.39
N PRO A 134 -14.00 12.46 4.76
CA PRO A 134 -15.26 12.26 4.04
C PRO A 134 -15.99 13.56 3.66
N THR A 135 -16.12 14.54 4.56
CA THR A 135 -16.88 15.78 4.28
C THR A 135 -16.22 16.65 3.20
N ARG A 136 -14.88 16.62 3.09
CA ARG A 136 -14.15 17.39 2.07
C ARG A 136 -13.92 16.62 0.77
N HIS A 137 -13.65 15.33 0.87
CA HIS A 137 -13.13 14.52 -0.25
C HIS A 137 -14.10 13.43 -0.70
N GLY A 138 -15.21 13.23 0.00
CA GLY A 138 -16.24 12.24 -0.30
C GLY A 138 -17.33 12.78 -1.23
N TYR A 139 -18.13 11.88 -1.80
CA TYR A 139 -19.31 12.28 -2.57
C TYR A 139 -20.43 12.72 -1.63
N HIS A 140 -21.15 13.77 -2.00
CA HIS A 140 -22.28 14.33 -1.23
C HIS A 140 -23.64 13.66 -1.56
N PHE A 141 -23.62 12.45 -2.12
CA PHE A 141 -24.83 11.69 -2.45
C PHE A 141 -24.71 10.25 -1.98
N VAL A 142 -25.84 9.69 -1.56
CA VAL A 142 -25.92 8.30 -1.11
C VAL A 142 -25.71 7.32 -2.26
N ASN A 143 -25.02 6.22 -1.96
CA ASN A 143 -24.78 5.11 -2.87
C ASN A 143 -26.06 4.31 -3.21
N GLN A 144 -26.94 4.89 -4.03
CA GLN A 144 -28.23 4.29 -4.40
C GLN A 144 -28.60 4.57 -5.87
N PHE A 145 -27.93 3.89 -6.79
CA PHE A 145 -28.13 4.11 -8.23
C PHE A 145 -29.40 3.42 -8.72
N LYS A 146 -30.10 4.05 -9.67
CA LYS A 146 -31.29 3.47 -10.32
C LYS A 146 -30.92 2.62 -11.53
N GLY A 147 -31.67 1.55 -11.75
CA GLY A 147 -31.57 0.68 -12.92
C GLY A 147 -31.05 -0.72 -12.60
N VAL A 148 -30.63 -1.43 -13.63
CA VAL A 148 -30.03 -2.77 -13.52
C VAL A 148 -28.50 -2.60 -13.63
N PRO A 149 -27.70 -3.25 -12.77
CA PRO A 149 -26.26 -3.27 -12.93
C PRO A 149 -25.91 -4.10 -14.18
N VAL A 150 -25.77 -3.45 -15.34
CA VAL A 150 -25.34 -4.12 -16.59
C VAL A 150 -23.90 -3.73 -16.92
N PRO A 151 -22.99 -4.67 -17.26
CA PRO A 151 -23.18 -6.11 -17.41
C PRO A 151 -22.47 -6.90 -16.29
N PHE A 152 -23.19 -7.26 -15.23
CA PHE A 152 -22.99 -8.62 -14.69
C PHE A 152 -23.72 -9.61 -15.61
N SER A 153 -23.26 -9.69 -16.85
CA SER A 153 -23.32 -10.94 -17.59
C SER A 153 -21.92 -11.50 -17.45
N ILE A 154 -21.56 -12.01 -16.26
CA ILE A 154 -20.48 -12.99 -16.18
C ILE A 154 -21.02 -14.17 -16.99
N PRO A 155 -20.50 -14.46 -18.19
CA PRO A 155 -21.13 -15.43 -19.10
C PRO A 155 -21.20 -16.85 -18.53
N GLU A 156 -20.54 -17.14 -17.39
CA GLU A 156 -20.46 -18.47 -16.82
C GLU A 156 -21.14 -18.71 -15.46
N ILE A 157 -21.96 -17.79 -14.89
CA ILE A 157 -22.63 -18.04 -13.58
C ILE A 157 -24.16 -18.19 -13.71
N PRO A 158 -24.71 -19.42 -13.74
CA PRO A 158 -26.15 -19.66 -13.75
C PRO A 158 -26.83 -19.15 -12.47
N GLY A 159 -27.94 -18.41 -12.59
CA GLY A 159 -28.80 -18.03 -11.46
C GLY A 159 -28.76 -16.57 -11.00
N LEU A 160 -28.09 -15.67 -11.73
CA LEU A 160 -28.10 -14.23 -11.44
C LEU A 160 -29.45 -13.61 -11.87
N VAL A 161 -30.45 -13.78 -11.02
CA VAL A 161 -31.78 -13.17 -11.15
C VAL A 161 -31.63 -11.66 -11.17
N ARG A 162 -32.36 -10.99 -12.08
CA ARG A 162 -32.53 -9.53 -12.17
C ARG A 162 -32.62 -8.90 -10.77
N LEU A 163 -31.52 -8.32 -10.30
CA LEU A 163 -31.51 -7.53 -9.07
C LEU A 163 -32.36 -6.27 -9.28
N SER A 164 -33.05 -5.87 -8.21
CA SER A 164 -34.00 -4.77 -8.09
C SER A 164 -33.60 -3.49 -8.82
N GLY A 165 -34.58 -2.61 -9.10
CA GLY A 165 -34.40 -1.32 -9.78
C GLY A 165 -33.46 -0.30 -9.11
N THR A 166 -32.77 -0.67 -8.04
CA THR A 166 -31.67 0.08 -7.41
C THR A 166 -30.48 -0.81 -7.09
N TYR A 167 -29.26 -0.30 -7.27
CA TYR A 167 -27.99 -0.99 -7.00
C TYR A 167 -26.94 -0.04 -6.42
N GLY A 168 -25.91 -0.59 -5.76
CA GLY A 168 -24.78 0.16 -5.19
C GLY A 168 -23.51 0.06 -6.05
N LEU A 169 -22.68 1.11 -6.01
CA LEU A 169 -21.33 1.21 -6.52
C LEU A 169 -20.34 1.54 -5.40
N CYS A 170 -20.49 0.93 -4.21
CA CYS A 170 -19.72 1.27 -3.03
C CYS A 170 -18.20 1.15 -3.22
N GLY A 171 -17.73 0.08 -3.88
CA GLY A 171 -16.33 -0.11 -4.22
C GLY A 171 -15.83 0.93 -5.23
N GLY A 172 -16.68 1.27 -6.21
CA GLY A 172 -16.39 2.31 -7.19
C GLY A 172 -16.30 3.71 -6.58
N MET A 173 -17.21 4.04 -5.68
CA MET A 173 -17.21 5.30 -4.94
C MET A 173 -16.01 5.38 -4.00
N SER A 174 -15.72 4.34 -3.21
CA SER A 174 -14.58 4.30 -2.29
C SER A 174 -13.24 4.41 -3.03
N SER A 175 -13.08 3.72 -4.16
CA SER A 175 -11.87 3.82 -4.99
C SER A 175 -11.74 5.20 -5.64
N SER A 176 -12.85 5.76 -6.11
CA SER A 176 -12.88 7.06 -6.79
C SER A 176 -12.57 8.23 -5.86
N VAL A 177 -13.16 8.29 -4.66
CA VAL A 177 -12.81 9.35 -3.68
C VAL A 177 -11.33 9.31 -3.32
N TYR A 178 -10.75 8.10 -3.26
CA TYR A 178 -9.34 7.94 -2.96
C TYR A 178 -8.46 8.35 -4.15
N ASP A 179 -8.86 8.04 -5.39
CA ASP A 179 -8.21 8.55 -6.60
C ASP A 179 -8.17 10.09 -6.59
N HIS A 180 -9.31 10.74 -6.35
CA HIS A 180 -9.42 12.19 -6.25
C HIS A 180 -8.46 12.78 -5.20
N TYR A 181 -8.44 12.19 -4.00
CA TYR A 181 -7.55 12.60 -2.92
C TYR A 181 -6.06 12.44 -3.29
N LEU A 182 -5.66 11.27 -3.81
CA LEU A 182 -4.26 10.99 -4.13
C LEU A 182 -3.72 11.91 -5.23
N PHE A 183 -4.55 12.24 -6.23
CA PHE A 183 -4.17 13.13 -7.33
C PHE A 183 -4.44 14.61 -7.06
N GLY A 184 -4.87 14.98 -5.84
CA GLY A 184 -5.18 16.36 -5.47
C GLY A 184 -6.29 17.00 -6.31
N GLN A 185 -7.23 16.20 -6.81
CA GLN A 185 -8.34 16.65 -7.64
C GLN A 185 -9.61 16.79 -6.82
N GLU A 186 -10.31 17.92 -6.97
CA GLU A 186 -11.58 18.13 -6.28
C GLU A 186 -12.64 17.11 -6.71
N ILE A 187 -13.44 16.67 -5.75
CA ILE A 187 -14.58 15.81 -6.01
C ILE A 187 -15.74 16.63 -6.59
N PRO A 188 -16.54 16.08 -7.52
CA PRO A 188 -17.75 16.76 -7.98
C PRO A 188 -18.67 17.17 -6.83
N GLN A 189 -18.91 18.48 -6.71
CA GLN A 189 -19.71 19.11 -5.65
C GLN A 189 -21.24 18.90 -5.82
N ARG A 190 -21.64 17.74 -6.35
CA ARG A 190 -23.04 17.38 -6.59
C ARG A 190 -23.59 16.62 -5.40
N ASN A 191 -24.80 16.96 -4.98
CA ASN A 191 -25.56 16.24 -3.94
C ASN A 191 -26.63 15.28 -4.52
N THR A 192 -26.71 15.18 -5.84
CA THR A 192 -27.61 14.25 -6.53
C THR A 192 -26.83 13.15 -7.21
N ILE A 193 -27.34 11.93 -7.10
CA ILE A 193 -26.82 10.73 -7.76
C ILE A 193 -26.69 10.99 -9.27
N PRO A 194 -25.52 10.67 -9.89
CA PRO A 194 -25.30 10.97 -11.29
C PRO A 194 -26.25 10.16 -12.18
N ARG A 195 -26.76 10.81 -13.23
CA ARG A 195 -27.63 10.17 -14.22
C ARG A 195 -26.94 8.95 -14.82
N THR A 196 -27.69 7.87 -15.04
CA THR A 196 -27.24 6.67 -15.74
C THR A 196 -26.60 7.03 -17.08
N GLY A 197 -25.39 6.53 -17.34
CA GLY A 197 -24.64 6.84 -18.55
C GLY A 197 -23.99 8.23 -18.57
N SER A 198 -23.95 8.97 -17.47
CA SER A 198 -23.06 10.14 -17.33
C SER A 198 -21.59 9.72 -17.24
N VAL A 199 -20.66 10.66 -17.43
CA VAL A 199 -19.22 10.38 -17.30
C VAL A 199 -18.89 9.92 -15.88
N LEU A 200 -19.43 10.59 -14.86
CA LEU A 200 -19.24 10.21 -13.46
C LEU A 200 -19.78 8.81 -13.17
N GLN A 201 -21.02 8.50 -13.58
CA GLN A 201 -21.58 7.16 -13.34
C GLN A 201 -20.76 6.05 -14.02
N ARG A 202 -20.29 6.27 -15.26
CA ARG A 202 -19.40 5.32 -15.94
C ARG A 202 -18.05 5.16 -15.24
N TYR A 203 -17.48 6.25 -14.73
CA TYR A 203 -16.22 6.21 -13.99
C TYR A 203 -16.39 5.41 -12.69
N LEU A 204 -17.42 5.70 -11.89
CA LEU A 204 -17.74 4.93 -10.69
C LEU A 204 -17.98 3.46 -10.99
N TYR A 205 -18.69 3.16 -12.08
CA TYR A 205 -18.93 1.78 -12.51
C TYR A 205 -17.62 1.06 -12.87
N ARG A 206 -16.73 1.70 -13.64
CA ARG A 206 -15.43 1.14 -13.98
C ARG A 206 -14.59 0.85 -12.73
N ARG A 207 -14.53 1.81 -11.81
CA ARG A 207 -13.81 1.63 -10.53
C ARG A 207 -14.43 0.52 -9.68
N GLN A 208 -15.75 0.33 -9.73
CA GLN A 208 -16.40 -0.79 -9.08
C GLN A 208 -15.93 -2.13 -9.67
N MET A 209 -15.81 -2.23 -11.00
CA MET A 209 -15.31 -3.44 -11.65
C MET A 209 -13.85 -3.72 -11.29
N ASP A 210 -13.02 -2.68 -11.18
CA ASP A 210 -11.62 -2.83 -10.79
C ASP A 210 -11.47 -3.50 -9.40
N THR A 211 -12.42 -3.28 -8.48
CA THR A 211 -12.41 -3.93 -7.16
C THR A 211 -12.64 -5.44 -7.21
N PHE A 212 -13.19 -5.99 -8.30
CA PHE A 212 -13.37 -7.43 -8.43
C PHE A 212 -12.09 -8.15 -8.89
N GLY A 213 -11.05 -7.41 -9.26
CA GLY A 213 -9.82 -7.94 -9.84
C GLY A 213 -9.99 -8.39 -11.29
N THR A 214 -8.88 -8.72 -11.96
CA THR A 214 -8.83 -8.99 -13.41
C THR A 214 -9.72 -10.16 -13.85
N LEU A 215 -9.88 -11.17 -12.98
CA LEU A 215 -10.64 -12.40 -13.26
C LEU A 215 -11.73 -12.67 -12.22
N GLY A 216 -12.20 -11.65 -11.49
CA GLY A 216 -13.22 -11.81 -10.45
C GLY A 216 -12.71 -12.50 -9.17
N GLU A 217 -11.39 -12.53 -8.95
CA GLU A 217 -10.76 -13.18 -7.79
C GLU A 217 -11.31 -12.67 -6.44
N TYR A 218 -11.65 -11.40 -6.34
CA TYR A 218 -12.18 -10.82 -5.11
C TYR A 218 -13.66 -11.16 -4.90
N VAL A 219 -14.42 -11.42 -5.97
CA VAL A 219 -15.76 -12.00 -5.85
C VAL A 219 -15.68 -13.40 -5.24
N LEU A 220 -14.71 -14.21 -5.69
CA LEU A 220 -14.46 -15.53 -5.09
C LEU A 220 -13.98 -15.41 -3.64
N LYS A 221 -13.13 -14.43 -3.31
CA LYS A 221 -12.70 -14.15 -1.92
C LYS A 221 -13.91 -13.85 -1.03
N PHE A 222 -14.82 -12.97 -1.44
CA PHE A 222 -16.07 -12.72 -0.72
C PHE A 222 -16.86 -14.02 -0.50
N ILE A 223 -17.13 -14.79 -1.57
CA ILE A 223 -17.90 -16.04 -1.48
C ILE A 223 -17.23 -17.05 -0.54
N ALA A 224 -15.90 -17.14 -0.55
CA ALA A 224 -15.15 -18.01 0.34
C ALA A 224 -15.29 -17.56 1.81
N TRP A 225 -15.11 -16.25 2.07
CA TRP A 225 -15.18 -15.68 3.41
C TRP A 225 -16.59 -15.78 4.01
N MET A 226 -17.64 -15.57 3.20
CA MET A 226 -19.04 -15.73 3.63
C MET A 226 -19.40 -17.14 4.14
N LYS A 227 -18.58 -18.15 3.84
CA LYS A 227 -18.77 -19.54 4.28
C LYS A 227 -17.97 -19.90 5.54
N LEU A 228 -16.99 -19.09 5.91
CA LEU A 228 -16.12 -19.38 7.06
C LEU A 228 -16.85 -19.13 8.38
N PRO A 229 -16.55 -19.88 9.44
CA PRO A 229 -16.99 -19.53 10.80
C PRO A 229 -16.30 -18.24 11.28
N ASP A 230 -16.88 -17.56 12.27
CA ASP A 230 -16.37 -16.26 12.72
C ASP A 230 -15.21 -16.43 13.72
N GLU A 231 -15.46 -17.10 14.85
CA GLU A 231 -14.54 -17.17 16.00
C GLU A 231 -13.76 -18.50 16.09
N THR A 232 -13.08 -18.90 15.01
CA THR A 232 -12.16 -20.06 15.05
C THR A 232 -10.75 -19.65 14.65
N GLU A 233 -9.75 -20.48 14.95
CA GLU A 233 -8.33 -20.22 14.59
C GLU A 233 -8.13 -19.94 13.10
N ALA A 234 -8.89 -20.60 12.23
CA ALA A 234 -8.90 -20.37 10.79
C ALA A 234 -10.16 -19.63 10.30
N GLY A 235 -10.89 -18.99 11.22
CA GLY A 235 -12.13 -18.27 10.96
C GLY A 235 -11.92 -16.83 10.50
N LEU A 236 -13.02 -16.12 10.27
CA LEU A 236 -13.00 -14.74 9.77
C LEU A 236 -12.29 -13.79 10.72
N SER A 237 -12.44 -13.95 12.03
CA SER A 237 -11.81 -13.07 13.02
C SER A 237 -10.27 -13.13 12.95
N SER A 238 -9.68 -14.32 12.82
CA SER A 238 -8.23 -14.50 12.61
C SER A 238 -7.76 -13.93 11.27
N LEU A 239 -8.48 -14.21 10.18
CA LEU A 239 -8.13 -13.67 8.87
C LEU A 239 -8.20 -12.15 8.83
N THR A 240 -9.22 -11.57 9.46
CA THR A 240 -9.40 -10.13 9.61
C THR A 240 -8.27 -9.52 10.44
N TRP A 241 -7.76 -10.22 11.47
CA TRP A 241 -6.58 -9.78 12.21
C TRP A 241 -5.34 -9.65 11.32
N HIS A 242 -5.11 -10.59 10.40
CA HIS A 242 -4.00 -10.51 9.44
C HIS A 242 -4.15 -9.33 8.45
N GLU A 243 -5.37 -9.10 7.94
CA GLU A 243 -5.68 -7.97 7.06
C GLU A 243 -5.54 -6.63 7.81
N TYR A 244 -5.91 -6.58 9.09
CA TYR A 244 -5.71 -5.42 9.95
C TYR A 244 -4.24 -5.07 10.16
N GLN A 245 -3.35 -6.04 10.38
CA GLN A 245 -1.91 -5.72 10.50
C GLN A 245 -1.36 -5.10 9.22
N GLN A 246 -1.73 -5.66 8.05
CA GLN A 246 -1.35 -5.08 6.77
C GLN A 246 -1.95 -3.66 6.58
N PHE A 247 -3.19 -3.44 7.01
CA PHE A 247 -3.79 -2.11 7.00
C PHE A 247 -3.00 -1.10 7.85
N ARG A 248 -2.56 -1.50 9.05
CA ARG A 248 -1.73 -0.65 9.93
C ARG A 248 -0.41 -0.28 9.29
N GLU A 249 0.30 -1.26 8.72
CA GLU A 249 1.57 -1.04 8.01
C GLU A 249 1.40 -0.07 6.84
N ARG A 250 0.30 -0.18 6.11
CA ARG A 250 -0.05 0.76 5.02
C ARG A 250 -0.25 2.19 5.55
N LEU A 251 -0.96 2.35 6.67
CA LEU A 251 -1.14 3.67 7.29
C LEU A 251 0.17 4.32 7.74
N GLU A 252 1.19 3.56 8.12
CA GLU A 252 2.53 4.11 8.42
C GLU A 252 3.19 4.79 7.21
N SER A 253 2.73 4.45 6.00
CA SER A 253 3.14 5.06 4.73
C SER A 253 2.09 6.05 4.19
N ASN A 254 1.15 6.47 5.04
CA ASN A 254 0.01 7.34 4.69
C ASN A 254 -0.87 6.76 3.56
N LEU A 255 -0.94 5.44 3.46
CA LEU A 255 -1.76 4.74 2.48
C LEU A 255 -3.08 4.30 3.11
N GLY A 256 -4.19 4.90 2.66
CA GLY A 256 -5.53 4.36 2.84
C GLY A 256 -5.74 3.06 2.04
N SER A 257 -6.83 2.36 2.37
CA SER A 257 -7.17 1.07 1.75
C SER A 257 -8.67 0.93 1.58
N VAL A 258 -9.09 0.46 0.41
CA VAL A 258 -10.47 0.01 0.23
C VAL A 258 -10.63 -1.32 0.97
N LEU A 259 -11.65 -1.43 1.81
CA LEU A 259 -11.95 -2.60 2.63
C LEU A 259 -13.21 -3.27 2.11
N GLY A 260 -13.15 -4.59 1.92
CA GLY A 260 -14.31 -5.43 1.67
C GLY A 260 -14.87 -5.92 2.99
N ILE A 261 -16.15 -5.63 3.26
CA ILE A 261 -16.80 -5.92 4.54
C ILE A 261 -17.80 -7.06 4.37
N ILE A 262 -17.71 -8.06 5.25
CA ILE A 262 -18.66 -9.16 5.36
C ILE A 262 -19.75 -8.81 6.38
N TYR A 263 -20.91 -8.40 5.90
CA TYR A 263 -22.12 -8.23 6.70
C TYR A 263 -23.01 -9.46 6.71
N GLU A 264 -23.04 -10.18 5.58
CA GLU A 264 -23.96 -11.29 5.36
C GLU A 264 -23.20 -12.55 5.01
N LYS A 265 -23.59 -13.66 5.66
CA LYS A 265 -23.03 -14.98 5.41
C LYS A 265 -23.94 -15.80 4.50
N GLY A 266 -23.36 -16.83 3.89
CA GLY A 266 -24.11 -17.81 3.10
C GLY A 266 -23.50 -18.12 1.74
N THR A 267 -24.21 -18.97 1.00
CA THR A 267 -23.72 -19.56 -0.26
C THR A 267 -24.43 -19.02 -1.50
N GLN A 268 -25.52 -18.26 -1.32
CA GLN A 268 -26.31 -17.72 -2.43
C GLN A 268 -25.69 -16.44 -2.96
N LEU A 269 -25.61 -16.32 -4.28
CA LEU A 269 -24.94 -15.19 -4.94
C LEU A 269 -25.65 -13.85 -4.74
N ASN A 270 -26.97 -13.84 -4.52
CA ASN A 270 -27.70 -12.62 -4.19
C ASN A 270 -27.23 -11.98 -2.87
N ARG A 271 -26.77 -12.77 -1.89
CA ARG A 271 -26.24 -12.29 -0.62
C ARG A 271 -24.88 -11.61 -0.76
N LEU A 272 -24.13 -11.91 -1.81
CA LEU A 272 -22.87 -11.21 -2.12
C LEU A 272 -23.09 -9.70 -2.22
N PHE A 273 -24.22 -9.29 -2.81
CA PHE A 273 -24.56 -7.88 -3.01
C PHE A 273 -25.09 -7.19 -1.75
N LEU A 274 -25.21 -7.91 -0.63
CA LEU A 274 -25.53 -7.37 0.70
C LEU A 274 -24.25 -7.06 1.50
N ASN A 275 -23.10 -7.58 1.05
CA ASN A 275 -21.79 -7.18 1.53
C ASN A 275 -21.38 -5.83 0.92
N HIS A 276 -20.34 -5.22 1.47
CA HIS A 276 -20.07 -3.80 1.22
C HIS A 276 -18.60 -3.50 1.04
N GLN A 277 -18.31 -2.30 0.55
CA GLN A 277 -16.95 -1.80 0.41
C GLN A 277 -16.86 -0.35 0.87
N VAL A 278 -15.85 -0.05 1.67
CA VAL A 278 -15.59 1.29 2.25
C VAL A 278 -14.12 1.67 2.05
N LEU A 279 -13.76 2.93 2.23
CA LEU A 279 -12.36 3.35 2.30
C LEU A 279 -11.94 3.55 3.75
N GLY A 280 -11.04 2.71 4.27
CA GLY A 280 -10.34 2.96 5.53
C GLY A 280 -9.18 3.92 5.31
N TYR A 281 -9.16 5.02 6.07
CA TYR A 281 -8.19 6.12 5.86
C TYR A 281 -7.47 6.56 7.13
N GLY A 282 -7.84 6.03 8.29
CA GLY A 282 -7.21 6.35 9.55
C GLY A 282 -7.44 5.28 10.60
N LEU A 283 -6.66 5.33 11.67
CA LEU A 283 -6.77 4.43 12.80
C LEU A 283 -6.62 5.22 14.09
N ASP A 284 -7.60 5.07 14.96
CA ASP A 284 -7.61 5.66 16.29
C ASP A 284 -7.40 4.54 17.29
N GLN A 285 -6.30 4.60 18.05
CA GLN A 285 -6.00 3.62 19.09
C GLN A 285 -6.75 4.03 20.36
N LEU A 286 -7.60 3.16 20.89
CA LEU A 286 -8.36 3.42 22.12
C LEU A 286 -7.59 2.91 23.34
N ASP A 287 -7.04 1.70 23.24
CA ASP A 287 -6.11 1.08 24.21
C ASP A 287 -5.34 -0.07 23.54
N GLU A 288 -4.74 -1.00 24.29
CA GLU A 288 -3.94 -2.09 23.72
C GLU A 288 -4.77 -3.08 22.85
N ASP A 289 -6.02 -3.35 23.24
CA ASP A 289 -6.88 -4.34 22.61
C ASP A 289 -7.96 -3.72 21.72
N ARG A 290 -8.22 -2.42 21.86
CA ARG A 290 -9.29 -1.71 21.15
C ARG A 290 -8.75 -0.60 20.26
N SER A 291 -9.25 -0.57 19.04
CA SER A 291 -8.98 0.49 18.06
C SER A 291 -10.22 0.76 17.21
N ALA A 292 -10.20 1.85 16.45
CA ALA A 292 -11.26 2.19 15.52
C ALA A 292 -10.66 2.62 14.18
N ILE A 293 -11.06 1.96 13.09
CA ILE A 293 -10.70 2.39 11.74
C ILE A 293 -11.66 3.51 11.35
N ARG A 294 -11.15 4.68 10.98
CA ARG A 294 -11.94 5.74 10.36
C ARG A 294 -12.22 5.38 8.90
N ILE A 295 -13.49 5.39 8.52
CA ILE A 295 -13.94 4.97 7.19
C ILE A 295 -14.75 6.05 6.47
N TYR A 296 -14.60 6.09 5.15
CA TYR A 296 -15.60 6.69 4.26
C TYR A 296 -16.53 5.56 3.82
N ASP A 297 -17.77 5.59 4.31
CA ASP A 297 -18.86 4.74 3.81
C ASP A 297 -19.73 5.57 2.84
N PRO A 298 -19.81 5.20 1.55
CA PRO A 298 -20.60 5.94 0.57
C PRO A 298 -22.14 5.85 0.78
N ASN A 299 -22.61 5.07 1.76
CA ASN A 299 -24.00 5.10 2.24
C ASN A 299 -24.25 6.23 3.27
N PHE A 300 -23.20 6.83 3.84
CA PHE A 300 -23.27 7.91 4.82
C PHE A 300 -22.47 9.14 4.32
N PRO A 301 -22.93 9.82 3.25
CA PRO A 301 -22.26 11.00 2.73
C PRO A 301 -22.17 12.10 3.80
N ASP A 302 -21.11 12.92 3.72
CA ASP A 302 -20.86 14.05 4.62
C ASP A 302 -20.70 13.68 6.11
N ARG A 303 -20.29 12.44 6.40
CA ARG A 303 -20.04 11.96 7.77
C ARG A 303 -18.58 11.60 7.97
N ASP A 304 -17.92 12.34 8.86
CA ASP A 304 -16.53 12.07 9.28
C ASP A 304 -16.44 11.11 10.48
N ASP A 305 -17.57 10.77 11.10
CA ASP A 305 -17.70 9.99 12.34
C ASP A 305 -18.18 8.54 12.12
N VAL A 306 -17.99 8.01 10.90
CA VAL A 306 -18.20 6.59 10.60
C VAL A 306 -16.92 5.82 10.88
N THR A 307 -17.01 4.77 11.70
CA THR A 307 -15.85 3.96 12.08
C THR A 307 -16.14 2.46 12.08
N ILE A 308 -15.09 1.65 11.94
CA ILE A 308 -15.12 0.23 12.27
C ILE A 308 -14.41 0.07 13.61
N ARG A 309 -15.17 -0.18 14.68
CA ARG A 309 -14.64 -0.48 16.00
C ARG A 309 -14.11 -1.90 16.03
N LEU A 310 -12.91 -2.06 16.58
CA LEU A 310 -12.15 -3.30 16.62
C LEU A 310 -11.86 -3.68 18.07
N GLU A 311 -12.03 -4.96 18.38
CA GLU A 311 -11.63 -5.55 19.66
C GLU A 311 -10.80 -6.82 19.40
N ARG A 312 -9.56 -6.83 19.87
CA ARG A 312 -8.67 -7.99 19.83
C ARG A 312 -9.17 -9.06 20.80
N ARG A 313 -9.36 -10.27 20.30
CA ARG A 313 -9.81 -11.43 21.09
C ARG A 313 -8.90 -12.62 20.86
N ARG A 314 -8.70 -13.44 21.89
CA ARG A 314 -8.05 -14.75 21.72
C ARG A 314 -9.07 -15.74 21.15
N VAL A 315 -8.74 -16.36 20.02
CA VAL A 315 -9.63 -17.27 19.28
C VAL A 315 -9.11 -18.71 19.25
N GLY A 316 -7.92 -18.95 19.79
CA GLY A 316 -7.38 -20.29 19.98
C GLY A 316 -5.92 -20.31 20.42
N GLU A 317 -5.24 -21.42 20.14
CA GLU A 317 -3.83 -21.66 20.44
C GLU A 317 -3.20 -22.56 19.38
N SER A 318 -2.10 -22.11 18.77
CA SER A 318 -1.36 -22.87 17.77
C SER A 318 0.10 -22.96 18.17
N ASN A 319 0.65 -24.18 18.24
CA ASN A 319 2.04 -24.45 18.66
C ASN A 319 2.42 -23.80 20.01
N GLY A 320 1.50 -23.78 20.98
CA GLY A 320 1.72 -23.16 22.29
C GLY A 320 1.68 -21.63 22.30
N GLN A 321 1.29 -20.99 21.20
CA GLN A 321 1.14 -19.55 21.08
C GLN A 321 -0.34 -19.16 20.91
N PRO A 322 -0.82 -18.09 21.58
CA PRO A 322 -2.19 -17.63 21.42
C PRO A 322 -2.45 -17.16 19.99
N VAL A 323 -3.57 -17.61 19.42
CA VAL A 323 -4.09 -17.08 18.15
C VAL A 323 -5.09 -15.97 18.47
N TYR A 324 -4.91 -14.81 17.84
CA TYR A 324 -5.78 -13.66 18.00
C TYR A 324 -6.65 -13.43 16.77
N GLY A 325 -7.86 -12.94 17.00
CA GLY A 325 -8.80 -12.47 15.99
C GLY A 325 -9.39 -11.11 16.35
N LEU A 326 -10.20 -10.56 15.46
CA LEU A 326 -10.91 -9.30 15.66
C LEU A 326 -12.42 -9.50 15.68
N ALA A 327 -13.07 -8.97 16.72
CA ALA A 327 -14.48 -8.63 16.66
C ALA A 327 -14.62 -7.21 16.08
N CYS A 328 -15.54 -7.04 15.13
CA CYS A 328 -15.69 -5.82 14.35
C CYS A 328 -17.13 -5.31 14.38
N GLU A 329 -17.31 -4.01 14.54
CA GLU A 329 -18.62 -3.35 14.51
C GLU A 329 -18.53 -2.05 13.72
N GLU A 330 -19.55 -1.74 12.91
CA GLU A 330 -19.67 -0.43 12.28
C GLU A 330 -20.45 0.51 13.19
N ASP A 331 -19.83 1.64 13.52
CA ASP A 331 -20.36 2.69 14.38
C ASP A 331 -20.53 4.00 13.60
N LEU A 332 -21.61 4.74 13.90
CA LEU A 332 -21.89 6.08 13.40
C LEU A 332 -22.01 7.02 14.61
N GLY A 333 -20.94 7.75 14.90
CA GLY A 333 -20.79 8.42 16.19
C GLY A 333 -20.86 7.40 17.34
N ASP A 334 -21.68 7.67 18.36
CA ASP A 334 -21.85 6.78 19.52
C ASP A 334 -22.83 5.63 19.28
N ARG A 335 -23.35 5.48 18.05
CA ARG A 335 -24.38 4.50 17.73
C ARG A 335 -23.81 3.34 16.91
N LYS A 336 -23.97 2.13 17.44
CA LYS A 336 -23.81 0.88 16.68
C LYS A 336 -24.81 0.81 15.52
N ILE A 337 -24.29 0.64 14.31
CA ILE A 337 -25.10 0.47 13.09
C ILE A 337 -25.33 -1.01 12.83
N ARG A 338 -24.25 -1.79 12.73
CA ARG A 338 -24.31 -3.23 12.43
C ARG A 338 -23.04 -3.95 12.82
N GLU A 339 -23.17 -5.25 13.01
CA GLU A 339 -22.05 -6.16 13.23
C GLU A 339 -21.32 -6.43 11.91
N ILE A 340 -19.99 -6.62 11.99
CA ILE A 340 -19.13 -7.01 10.87
C ILE A 340 -18.53 -8.38 11.21
N HIS A 341 -18.83 -9.39 10.40
CA HIS A 341 -18.25 -10.73 10.59
C HIS A 341 -16.74 -10.77 10.29
N GLY A 342 -16.28 -9.87 9.41
CA GLY A 342 -14.88 -9.70 9.07
C GLY A 342 -14.68 -8.71 7.93
N PHE A 343 -13.44 -8.30 7.71
CA PHE A 343 -13.07 -7.48 6.56
C PHE A 343 -11.72 -7.87 6.00
N PHE A 344 -11.46 -7.47 4.76
CA PHE A 344 -10.17 -7.63 4.10
C PHE A 344 -9.81 -6.46 3.20
N LEU A 345 -8.53 -6.34 2.88
CA LEU A 345 -8.03 -5.35 1.93
C LEU A 345 -8.46 -5.73 0.50
N MET A 346 -9.12 -4.80 -0.19
CA MET A 346 -9.45 -4.89 -1.61
C MET A 346 -8.24 -4.49 -2.46
N PRO A 347 -8.15 -4.95 -3.73
CA PRO A 347 -7.08 -4.51 -4.60
C PRO A 347 -7.31 -3.05 -4.93
N TYR A 348 -6.24 -2.26 -4.97
CA TYR A 348 -6.34 -0.86 -5.32
C TYR A 348 -5.13 -0.40 -6.11
N ILE A 349 -5.39 0.12 -7.29
CA ILE A 349 -4.42 0.81 -8.14
C ILE A 349 -4.99 2.21 -8.39
N PRO A 350 -4.29 3.29 -8.04
CA PRO A 350 -4.75 4.65 -8.28
C PRO A 350 -4.98 4.91 -9.77
N ILE A 351 -6.11 5.52 -10.11
CA ILE A 351 -6.41 5.98 -11.49
C ILE A 351 -6.71 7.47 -11.46
N ARG A 352 -6.00 8.26 -12.27
CA ARG A 352 -6.26 9.70 -12.36
C ARG A 352 -7.72 9.96 -12.80
N PRO A 353 -8.53 10.67 -12.01
CA PRO A 353 -9.91 10.93 -12.39
C PRO A 353 -10.03 11.71 -13.72
N PRO A 354 -11.10 11.49 -14.50
CA PRO A 354 -11.36 12.25 -15.71
C PRO A 354 -11.47 13.76 -15.47
N GLN A 355 -10.93 14.59 -16.37
CA GLN A 355 -10.93 16.05 -16.22
C GLN A 355 -12.34 16.68 -16.20
N ARG A 356 -13.36 16.00 -16.75
CA ARG A 356 -14.76 16.47 -16.76
C ARG A 356 -15.68 15.39 -16.24
N LEU A 357 -15.93 15.42 -14.94
CA LEU A 357 -16.91 14.56 -14.26
C LEU A 357 -18.29 15.21 -14.09
N ALA A 358 -18.39 16.52 -14.38
CA ALA A 358 -19.63 17.26 -14.43
C ALA A 358 -20.39 17.01 -15.75
#